data_AF-A0AAV5Z779-F1
#
_entry.id   AF-A0AAV5Z779-F1
#
_cell.length_a   1.000
_cell.length_b   1.000
_cell.length_c   1.000
_cell.angle_alpha   90.00
_cell.angle_beta   90.00
_cell.angle_gamma   90.00
#
_symmetry.space_group_name_H-M   'P 1'
#
loop_
_entity.id
_entity.type
_entity.pdbx_description
1 polymer ?
#
loop_
_entity_poly.entity_id
_entity_poly.type
_entity_poly.pdbx_seq_one_letter_code
_entity_poly.pdbx_strand_id
1 'polypeptide(L)'
;ALAQVEGAGDPVARTYWRWQVAWHPFEVYRPASSAVGMYQITDPTFREAKRFCVRDHVVAEDACWFRGLYTRVLPSHAVELTSAMLDRGVTRTLERRRIVTATPRQKQDLAALIHLCGEGAGDAHARRGFRLTPGQRCGDHDVARYLAQVNGMKRQFARLAAGEPSISARR
;
A
#
# COMPACT_ATOMS: atom_id res chain seq x y z
N ALA A 1 -8.01 1.76 5.13
CA ALA A 1 -8.44 0.65 4.24
C ALA A 1 -7.30 -0.32 3.97
N LEU A 2 -6.21 0.12 3.33
CA LEU A 2 -5.01 -0.71 3.09
C LEU A 2 -4.55 -1.42 4.37
N ALA A 3 -4.36 -0.68 5.47
CA ALA A 3 -3.93 -1.25 6.75
C ALA A 3 -4.73 -2.48 7.21
N GLN A 4 -6.04 -2.49 6.93
CA GLN A 4 -6.90 -3.59 7.32
C GLN A 4 -6.89 -4.75 6.34
N VAL A 5 -6.71 -4.48 5.05
CA VAL A 5 -6.60 -5.51 4.01
C VAL A 5 -5.24 -6.21 4.08
N GLU A 6 -4.17 -5.46 4.39
CA GLU A 6 -2.79 -5.95 4.38
C GLU A 6 -2.41 -6.72 5.64
N GLY A 7 -2.71 -6.15 6.83
CA GLY A 7 -2.24 -6.70 8.10
C GLY A 7 -3.32 -6.79 9.17
N ALA A 8 -4.60 -6.61 8.82
CA ALA A 8 -5.68 -6.52 9.81
C ALA A 8 -5.42 -5.47 10.93
N GLY A 9 -4.66 -4.41 10.62
CA GLY A 9 -4.24 -3.41 11.59
C GLY A 9 -3.10 -3.82 12.53
N ASP A 10 -2.57 -5.04 12.42
CA ASP A 10 -1.49 -5.54 13.26
C ASP A 10 -0.14 -4.88 12.88
N PRO A 11 0.50 -4.11 13.79
CA PRO A 11 1.76 -3.41 13.54
C PRO A 11 2.96 -4.33 13.30
N VAL A 12 2.87 -5.61 13.68
CA VAL A 12 3.97 -6.58 13.55
C VAL A 12 3.64 -7.76 12.63
N ALA A 13 2.52 -7.67 11.90
CA ALA A 13 2.08 -8.67 10.93
C ALA A 13 3.21 -9.10 9.98
N ARG A 14 3.30 -10.40 9.70
CA ARG A 14 4.24 -10.98 8.74
C ARG A 14 3.47 -11.69 7.63
N THR A 15 4.07 -11.78 6.45
CA THR A 15 3.55 -12.66 5.41
C THR A 15 3.58 -14.10 5.87
N TYR A 16 2.75 -14.93 5.25
CA TYR A 16 2.80 -16.38 5.41
C TYR A 16 4.22 -16.93 5.23
N TRP A 17 4.52 -18.03 5.90
CA TRP A 17 5.80 -18.71 5.81
C TRP A 17 5.81 -19.67 4.63
N ARG A 18 6.95 -19.79 3.94
CA ARG A 18 7.13 -20.73 2.85
C ARG A 18 8.53 -21.31 2.83
N TRP A 19 8.63 -22.51 2.26
CA TRP A 19 9.90 -23.12 1.93
C TRP A 19 10.59 -22.32 0.83
N GLN A 20 11.89 -22.07 1.00
CA GLN A 20 12.72 -21.38 0.01
C GLN A 20 13.99 -22.16 -0.26
N VAL A 21 14.44 -22.11 -1.52
CA VAL A 21 15.77 -22.59 -1.89
C VAL A 21 16.78 -21.57 -1.36
N ALA A 22 17.47 -21.92 -0.29
CA ALA A 22 18.47 -21.07 0.35
C ALA A 22 19.70 -21.91 0.73
N TRP A 23 20.88 -21.31 0.58
CA TRP A 23 22.15 -21.94 0.98
C TRP A 23 22.37 -21.90 2.49
N HIS A 24 21.75 -20.94 3.18
CA HIS A 24 21.84 -20.83 4.62
C HIS A 24 20.74 -21.67 5.28
N PRO A 25 21.06 -22.66 6.14
CA PRO A 25 20.07 -23.58 6.71
C PRO A 25 18.94 -22.90 7.49
N PHE A 26 19.19 -21.72 8.07
CA PHE A 26 18.16 -20.96 8.81
C PHE A 26 17.20 -20.18 7.90
N GLU A 27 17.43 -20.14 6.59
CA GLU A 27 16.59 -19.42 5.63
C GLU A 27 15.66 -20.34 4.81
N VAL A 28 15.77 -21.64 5.01
CA VAL A 28 15.04 -22.66 4.24
C VAL A 28 13.53 -22.59 4.50
N TYR A 29 13.12 -22.15 5.68
CA TYR A 29 11.73 -21.86 6.02
C TYR A 29 11.61 -20.47 6.64
N ARG A 30 11.05 -19.51 5.90
CA ARG A 30 10.96 -18.10 6.31
C ARG A 30 9.73 -17.41 5.73
N PRO A 31 9.37 -16.19 6.18
CA PRO A 31 8.30 -15.41 5.58
C PRO A 31 8.49 -15.25 4.07
N ALA A 32 7.39 -15.28 3.32
CA ALA A 32 7.41 -15.24 1.86
C ALA A 32 8.05 -13.99 1.27
N SER A 33 8.03 -12.89 2.02
CA SER A 33 8.74 -11.64 1.69
C SER A 33 9.24 -10.95 2.96
N SER A 34 9.97 -9.84 2.80
CA SER A 34 10.39 -8.98 3.92
C SER A 34 9.31 -7.99 4.38
N ALA A 35 8.08 -8.11 3.87
CA ALA A 35 6.96 -7.28 4.29
C ALA A 35 6.63 -7.45 5.78
N VAL A 36 6.43 -6.32 6.46
CA VAL A 36 6.07 -6.28 7.88
C VAL A 36 5.04 -5.20 8.16
N GLY A 37 4.20 -5.48 9.15
CA GLY A 37 3.32 -4.53 9.81
C GLY A 37 2.03 -4.27 9.06
N MET A 38 1.28 -3.29 9.54
CA MET A 38 -0.10 -3.07 9.12
C MET A 38 -0.24 -2.75 7.62
N TYR A 39 0.83 -2.26 6.97
CA TYR A 39 0.88 -1.98 5.53
C TYR A 39 1.83 -2.92 4.76
N GLN A 40 2.28 -4.03 5.35
CA GLN A 40 3.14 -5.02 4.69
C GLN A 40 4.32 -4.38 3.92
N ILE A 41 5.02 -3.42 4.54
CA ILE A 41 6.08 -2.65 3.88
C ILE A 41 7.35 -3.51 3.79
N THR A 42 7.83 -3.79 2.57
CA THR A 42 9.07 -4.54 2.33
C THR A 42 10.32 -3.72 2.64
N ASP A 43 11.49 -4.36 2.80
CA ASP A 43 12.74 -3.61 3.07
C ASP A 43 13.11 -2.62 1.95
N PRO A 44 13.01 -2.96 0.65
CA PRO A 44 13.19 -1.98 -0.43
C PRO A 44 12.20 -0.82 -0.34
N THR A 45 10.91 -1.12 -0.17
CA THR A 45 9.85 -0.10 -0.05
C THR A 45 10.09 0.81 1.15
N PHE A 46 10.53 0.27 2.28
CA PHE A 46 10.86 1.05 3.47
C PHE A 46 12.03 2.02 3.21
N ARG A 47 13.09 1.56 2.55
CA ARG A 47 14.22 2.44 2.18
C ARG A 47 13.79 3.58 1.26
N GLU A 48 12.88 3.31 0.33
CA GLU A 48 12.32 4.33 -0.55
C GLU A 48 11.41 5.31 0.22
N ALA A 49 10.44 4.80 0.98
CA ALA A 49 9.46 5.60 1.69
C ALA A 49 10.09 6.57 2.70
N LYS A 50 11.21 6.18 3.34
CA LYS A 50 11.97 7.02 4.28
C LYS A 50 12.51 8.31 3.68
N ARG A 51 12.55 8.43 2.34
CA ARG A 51 12.94 9.67 1.66
C ARG A 51 11.91 10.77 1.84
N PHE A 52 10.65 10.40 2.08
CA PHE A 52 9.52 11.32 2.15
C PHE A 52 9.02 11.48 3.58
N CYS A 53 8.39 12.63 3.86
CA CYS A 53 7.63 12.91 5.06
C CYS A 53 6.44 13.79 4.73
N VAL A 54 5.49 13.91 5.66
CA VAL A 54 4.32 14.80 5.52
C VAL A 54 4.50 16.00 6.44
N ARG A 55 4.50 17.20 5.86
CA ARG A 55 4.64 18.48 6.55
C ARG A 55 3.56 19.42 6.09
N ASP A 56 2.80 19.99 7.03
CA ASP A 56 1.71 20.93 6.71
C ASP A 56 0.74 20.39 5.64
N HIS A 57 0.43 19.08 5.74
CA HIS A 57 -0.39 18.31 4.80
C HIS A 57 0.17 18.15 3.37
N VAL A 58 1.45 18.47 3.16
CA VAL A 58 2.16 18.30 1.89
C VAL A 58 3.25 17.25 2.05
N VAL A 59 3.40 16.39 1.05
CA VAL A 59 4.53 15.45 1.04
C VAL A 59 5.79 16.21 0.65
N ALA A 60 6.83 16.14 1.46
CA ALA A 60 8.15 16.69 1.18
C ALA A 60 9.16 15.56 1.01
N GLU A 61 10.18 15.79 0.17
CA GLU A 61 11.39 14.98 0.19
C GLU A 61 12.41 15.66 1.10
N ASP A 62 12.68 16.95 0.92
CA ASP A 62 13.62 17.71 1.74
C ASP A 62 13.06 18.12 3.12
N ALA A 63 13.95 18.51 4.03
CA ALA A 63 13.62 18.98 5.38
C ALA A 63 12.85 18.00 6.29
N CYS A 64 12.79 16.71 5.94
CA CYS A 64 12.30 15.67 6.84
C CYS A 64 13.27 15.48 8.01
N TRP A 65 12.87 15.90 9.21
CA TRP A 65 13.68 15.71 10.41
C TRP A 65 13.86 14.20 10.72
N PHE A 66 15.04 13.80 11.19
CA PHE A 66 15.39 12.45 11.66
C PHE A 66 14.82 11.25 10.88
N ARG A 67 14.97 11.22 9.54
CA ARG A 67 14.61 10.05 8.70
C ARG A 67 15.15 8.73 9.26
N GLY A 68 16.29 8.74 9.94
CA GLY A 68 16.90 7.58 10.59
C GLY A 68 15.97 6.84 11.55
N LEU A 69 15.06 7.54 12.24
CA LEU A 69 14.21 7.02 13.31
C LEU A 69 12.87 6.44 12.84
N TYR A 70 12.55 6.54 11.54
CA TYR A 70 11.37 5.87 11.00
C TYR A 70 11.45 4.37 11.25
N THR A 71 10.29 3.78 11.54
CA THR A 71 10.12 2.34 11.68
C THR A 71 8.75 1.94 11.13
N ARG A 72 8.70 0.82 10.40
CA ARG A 72 7.46 0.32 9.78
C ARG A 72 6.50 -0.38 10.74
N VAL A 73 6.90 -0.60 11.99
CA VAL A 73 6.06 -1.23 13.01
C VAL A 73 5.38 -0.22 13.95
N LEU A 74 5.86 1.02 14.03
CA LEU A 74 5.10 2.05 14.77
C LEU A 74 3.96 2.56 13.88
N PRO A 75 2.70 2.50 14.32
CA PRO A 75 1.57 2.84 13.46
C PRO A 75 1.63 4.24 12.85
N SER A 76 1.99 5.27 13.63
CA SER A 76 2.14 6.65 13.14
C SER A 76 3.14 6.76 12.00
N HIS A 77 4.31 6.13 12.18
CA HIS A 77 5.36 6.09 11.16
C HIS A 77 4.92 5.31 9.92
N ALA A 78 4.29 4.15 10.10
CA ALA A 78 3.83 3.31 8.99
C ALA A 78 2.76 4.01 8.15
N VAL A 79 1.84 4.75 8.80
CA VAL A 79 0.83 5.58 8.13
C VAL A 79 1.49 6.68 7.29
N GLU A 80 2.44 7.43 7.88
CA GLU A 80 3.12 8.52 7.19
C GLU A 80 3.97 8.03 6.01
N LEU A 81 4.79 7.00 6.22
CA LEU A 81 5.62 6.40 5.18
C LEU A 81 4.78 5.93 4.00
N THR A 82 3.68 5.24 4.28
CA THR A 82 2.81 4.68 3.23
C THR A 82 2.05 5.78 2.51
N SER A 83 1.48 6.76 3.23
CA SER A 83 0.73 7.84 2.59
C SER A 83 1.62 8.72 1.71
N ALA A 84 2.80 9.09 2.21
CA ALA A 84 3.78 9.89 1.47
C ALA A 84 4.28 9.20 0.20
N MET A 85 4.66 7.92 0.32
CA MET A 85 5.11 7.13 -0.83
C MET A 85 4.01 6.98 -1.90
N LEU A 86 2.77 6.70 -1.49
CA LEU A 86 1.67 6.52 -2.43
C LEU A 86 1.25 7.82 -3.10
N ASP A 87 1.26 8.94 -2.39
CA ASP A 87 1.04 10.27 -2.97
C ASP A 87 2.08 10.56 -4.06
N ARG A 88 3.37 10.36 -3.78
CA ARG A 88 4.43 10.55 -4.76
C ARG A 88 4.33 9.61 -5.94
N GLY A 89 4.05 8.33 -5.71
CA GLY A 89 3.88 7.34 -6.77
C GLY A 89 2.71 7.65 -7.70
N VAL A 90 1.56 8.07 -7.13
CA VAL A 90 0.39 8.51 -7.90
C VAL A 90 0.72 9.76 -8.70
N THR A 91 1.25 10.80 -8.05
CA THR A 91 1.56 12.09 -8.67
C THR A 91 2.53 11.91 -9.85
N ARG A 92 3.66 11.21 -9.62
CA ARG A 92 4.63 10.90 -10.68
C ARG A 92 4.00 10.12 -11.83
N THR A 93 3.13 9.15 -11.53
CA THR A 93 2.44 8.38 -12.57
C THR A 93 1.52 9.25 -13.42
N LEU A 94 0.72 10.13 -12.79
CA LEU A 94 -0.16 11.03 -13.52
C LEU A 94 0.62 12.03 -14.37
N GLU A 95 1.70 12.60 -13.83
CA GLU A 95 2.62 13.51 -14.55
C GLU A 95 3.28 12.83 -15.75
N ARG A 96 3.91 11.66 -15.54
CA ARG A 96 4.54 10.88 -16.62
C ARG A 96 3.56 10.53 -17.73
N ARG A 97 2.30 10.28 -17.39
CA ARG A 97 1.23 9.94 -18.34
C ARG A 97 0.46 11.15 -18.88
N ARG A 98 0.82 12.36 -18.46
CA ARG A 98 0.15 13.62 -18.84
C ARG A 98 -1.37 13.58 -18.59
N ILE A 99 -1.78 12.89 -17.52
CA ILE A 99 -3.19 12.77 -17.12
C ILE A 99 -3.53 13.98 -16.27
N VAL A 100 -4.25 14.94 -16.85
CA VAL A 100 -4.65 16.18 -16.18
C VAL A 100 -5.80 15.96 -15.20
N THR A 101 -6.74 15.07 -15.55
CA THR A 101 -7.93 14.79 -14.76
C THR A 101 -8.02 13.30 -14.41
N ALA A 102 -8.09 13.02 -13.12
CA ALA A 102 -8.37 11.69 -12.57
C ALA A 102 -9.30 11.85 -11.37
N THR A 103 -10.35 11.03 -11.31
CA THR A 103 -11.28 11.02 -10.20
C THR A 103 -10.58 10.62 -8.89
N PRO A 104 -11.10 11.01 -7.71
CA PRO A 104 -10.55 10.56 -6.43
C PRO A 104 -10.46 9.03 -6.34
N ARG A 105 -11.44 8.33 -6.90
CA ARG A 105 -11.45 6.86 -6.96
C ARG A 105 -10.30 6.32 -7.81
N GLN A 106 -10.08 6.85 -9.01
CA GLN A 106 -8.96 6.43 -9.88
C GLN A 106 -7.60 6.66 -9.20
N LYS A 107 -7.41 7.79 -8.52
CA LYS A 107 -6.18 8.06 -7.76
C LYS A 107 -5.97 7.04 -6.63
N GLN A 108 -7.03 6.72 -5.89
CA GLN A 108 -6.97 5.77 -4.79
C GLN A 108 -6.78 4.32 -5.26
N ASP A 109 -7.42 3.93 -6.36
CA ASP A 109 -7.24 2.59 -6.96
C ASP A 109 -5.83 2.46 -7.55
N LEU A 110 -5.30 3.52 -8.17
CA LEU A 110 -3.91 3.60 -8.60
C LEU A 110 -2.94 3.47 -7.41
N ALA A 111 -3.18 4.18 -6.30
CA ALA A 111 -2.37 4.06 -5.09
C ALA A 111 -2.36 2.63 -4.54
N ALA A 112 -3.53 1.99 -4.44
CA ALA A 112 -3.64 0.61 -3.97
C ALA A 112 -2.92 -0.37 -4.93
N LEU A 113 -2.98 -0.12 -6.24
CA LEU A 113 -2.26 -0.94 -7.22
C LEU A 113 -0.74 -0.73 -7.13
N ILE A 114 -0.26 0.50 -6.94
CA ILE A 114 1.17 0.80 -6.71
C ILE A 114 1.64 0.12 -5.42
N HIS A 115 0.83 0.14 -4.36
CA HIS A 115 1.14 -0.54 -3.12
C HIS A 115 1.37 -2.04 -3.32
N LEU A 116 0.44 -2.70 -4.01
CA LEU A 116 0.47 -4.15 -4.23
C LEU A 116 1.54 -4.58 -5.25
N CYS A 117 1.67 -3.82 -6.34
CA CYS A 117 2.35 -4.27 -7.57
C CYS A 117 3.58 -3.41 -7.94
N GLY A 118 3.82 -2.32 -7.23
CA GLY A 118 4.86 -1.33 -7.55
C GLY A 118 4.46 -0.31 -8.63
N GLU A 119 5.30 0.72 -8.79
CA GLU A 119 5.04 1.85 -9.69
C GLU A 119 4.88 1.43 -11.16
N GLY A 120 5.65 0.46 -11.66
CA GLY A 120 5.58 0.04 -13.07
C GLY A 120 4.21 -0.52 -13.46
N ALA A 121 3.58 -1.29 -12.56
CA ALA A 121 2.22 -1.78 -12.76
C ALA A 121 1.19 -0.64 -12.68
N GLY A 122 1.38 0.30 -11.75
CA GLY A 122 0.59 1.54 -11.64
C GLY A 122 0.61 2.35 -12.93
N ASP A 123 1.80 2.54 -13.48
CA ASP A 123 2.05 3.27 -14.70
C ASP A 123 1.41 2.59 -15.93
N ALA A 124 1.51 1.26 -16.01
CA ALA A 124 0.82 0.48 -17.04
C ALA A 124 -0.71 0.56 -16.91
N HIS A 125 -1.25 0.58 -15.69
CA HIS A 125 -2.68 0.74 -15.41
C HIS A 125 -3.19 2.12 -15.82
N ALA A 126 -2.47 3.18 -15.45
CA ALA A 126 -2.79 4.55 -15.82
C ALA A 126 -2.76 4.75 -17.36
N ARG A 127 -1.74 4.20 -18.04
CA ARG A 127 -1.65 4.20 -19.50
C ARG A 127 -2.86 3.59 -20.20
N ARG A 128 -3.51 2.59 -19.59
CA ARG A 128 -4.71 1.94 -20.14
C ARG A 128 -6.01 2.70 -19.81
N GLY A 129 -5.93 3.91 -19.28
CA GLY A 129 -7.08 4.69 -18.82
C GLY A 129 -7.69 4.09 -17.55
N PHE A 130 -6.85 3.64 -16.62
CA PHE A 130 -7.27 3.01 -15.36
C PHE A 130 -8.08 1.72 -15.55
N ARG A 131 -7.78 0.97 -16.62
CA ARG A 131 -8.36 -0.36 -16.86
C ARG A 131 -7.41 -1.46 -16.37
N LEU A 132 -7.97 -2.39 -15.60
CA LEU A 132 -7.25 -3.60 -15.18
C LEU A 132 -7.14 -4.58 -16.35
N THR A 133 -6.04 -5.32 -16.38
CA THR A 133 -5.94 -6.47 -17.27
C THR A 133 -6.71 -7.63 -16.64
N PRO A 134 -7.58 -8.35 -17.37
CA PRO A 134 -8.24 -9.54 -16.84
C PRO A 134 -7.22 -10.56 -16.31
N GLY A 135 -7.44 -11.06 -15.10
CA GLY A 135 -6.53 -12.01 -14.45
C GLY A 135 -5.15 -11.45 -14.11
N GLN A 136 -4.98 -10.12 -14.04
CA GLN A 136 -3.72 -9.51 -13.61
C GLN A 136 -3.36 -9.97 -12.19
N ARG A 137 -2.13 -10.47 -12.02
CA ARG A 137 -1.58 -10.89 -10.74
C ARG A 137 -0.35 -10.11 -10.34
N CYS A 138 -0.16 -9.96 -9.04
CA CYS A 138 1.06 -9.41 -8.42
C CYS A 138 1.47 -10.35 -7.28
N GLY A 139 2.46 -11.20 -7.57
CA GLY A 139 2.71 -12.39 -6.76
C GLY A 139 1.47 -13.28 -6.72
N ASP A 140 1.04 -13.66 -5.51
CA ASP A 140 -0.12 -14.51 -5.31
C ASP A 140 -1.45 -13.75 -5.36
N HIS A 141 -1.42 -12.42 -5.42
CA HIS A 141 -2.62 -11.60 -5.37
C HIS A 141 -3.23 -11.39 -6.75
N ASP A 142 -4.54 -11.64 -6.87
CA ASP A 142 -5.35 -11.15 -7.99
C ASP A 142 -5.69 -9.68 -7.76
N VAL A 143 -5.34 -8.82 -8.73
CA VAL A 143 -5.44 -7.36 -8.57
C VAL A 143 -6.90 -6.90 -8.48
N ALA A 144 -7.80 -7.50 -9.25
CA ALA A 144 -9.21 -7.12 -9.23
C ALA A 144 -9.86 -7.45 -7.89
N ARG A 145 -9.60 -8.65 -7.38
CA ARG A 145 -10.05 -9.09 -6.05
C ARG A 145 -9.49 -8.19 -4.95
N TYR A 146 -8.19 -7.89 -5.02
CA TYR A 146 -7.54 -7.01 -4.05
C TYR A 146 -8.17 -5.60 -4.02
N LEU A 147 -8.32 -4.96 -5.19
CA LEU A 147 -8.96 -3.64 -5.27
C LEU A 147 -10.42 -3.66 -4.82
N ALA A 148 -11.15 -4.76 -5.06
CA ALA A 148 -12.50 -4.93 -4.55
C ALA A 148 -12.53 -4.98 -3.01
N GLN A 149 -11.58 -5.68 -2.37
CA GLN A 149 -11.45 -5.73 -0.91
C GLN A 149 -11.11 -4.35 -0.33
N VAL A 150 -10.11 -3.66 -0.89
CA VAL A 150 -9.72 -2.31 -0.46
C VAL A 150 -10.89 -1.33 -0.59
N ASN A 151 -11.62 -1.37 -1.70
CA ASN A 151 -12.79 -0.50 -1.90
C ASN A 151 -13.98 -0.88 -1.02
N GLY A 152 -14.18 -2.17 -0.71
CA GLY A 152 -15.14 -2.61 0.29
C GLY A 152 -14.84 -2.02 1.66
N MET A 153 -13.58 -2.11 2.08
CA MET A 153 -13.11 -1.57 3.35
C MET A 153 -13.20 -0.04 3.41
N LYS A 154 -12.93 0.68 2.31
CA LYS A 154 -13.15 2.13 2.22
C LYS A 154 -14.60 2.50 2.49
N ARG A 155 -15.56 1.78 1.89
CA ARG A 155 -16.99 2.00 2.13
C ARG A 155 -17.38 1.71 3.57
N GLN A 156 -16.84 0.64 4.17
CA GLN A 156 -17.09 0.33 5.58
C GLN A 156 -16.60 1.44 6.51
N PHE A 157 -15.39 1.95 6.31
CA PHE A 157 -14.88 3.06 7.12
C PHE A 157 -15.66 4.35 6.92
N ALA A 158 -16.12 4.64 5.69
CA ALA A 158 -16.99 5.79 5.44
C ALA A 158 -18.32 5.70 6.21
N ARG A 159 -18.94 4.52 6.25
CA ARG A 159 -20.17 4.27 7.03
C ARG A 159 -19.95 4.44 8.53
N LEU A 160 -18.87 3.87 9.06
CA LEU A 160 -18.51 4.00 10.47
C LEU A 160 -18.26 5.48 10.85
N ALA A 161 -17.57 6.23 9.99
CA ALA A 161 -17.34 7.66 10.20
C ALA A 161 -18.64 8.48 10.17
N ALA A 162 -19.66 8.02 9.44
CA ALA A 162 -21.00 8.60 9.44
C ALA A 162 -21.88 8.14 10.60
N GLY A 163 -21.37 7.30 11.53
CA GLY A 163 -22.12 6.78 12.67
C GLY A 163 -23.04 5.60 12.34
N GLU A 164 -22.94 5.00 11.15
CA GLU A 164 -23.73 3.84 10.79
C GLU A 164 -23.14 2.55 11.39
N PRO A 165 -23.97 1.66 11.99
CA PRO A 165 -23.49 0.42 12.58
C PRO A 165 -22.87 -0.53 11.54
N SER A 166 -21.76 -1.17 11.92
CA SER A 166 -21.09 -2.16 11.07
C SER A 166 -22.00 -3.36 10.78
N ILE A 167 -21.81 -4.03 9.63
CA ILE A 167 -22.57 -5.23 9.25
C ILE A 167 -22.41 -6.36 10.28
N SER A 168 -21.31 -6.38 11.03
CA SER A 168 -21.07 -7.34 12.12
C SER A 168 -21.93 -7.07 13.37
N ALA A 169 -22.43 -5.86 13.56
CA ALA A 169 -23.24 -5.48 14.73
C ALA A 169 -24.75 -5.75 14.54
N ARG A 170 -25.13 -6.44 13.46
CA ARG A 170 -26.53 -6.83 13.15
C ARG A 170 -26.79 -8.33 13.34
N ARG A 171 -25.88 -9.06 13.98
CA ARG A 171 -26.09 -10.45 14.41
C ARG A 171 -26.19 -10.52 15.91
#